data_AF-A0AAU3H517-F1
#
_entry.id   AF-A0AAU3H517-F1
#
_cell.length_a   1.000
_cell.length_b   1.000
_cell.length_c   1.000
_cell.angle_alpha   90.00
_cell.angle_beta   90.00
_cell.angle_gamma   90.00
#
_symmetry.space_group_name_H-M   'P 1'
#
loop_
_entity.id
_entity.type
_entity.pdbx_description
1 polymer ?
#
loop_
_entity_poly.entity_id
_entity_poly.type
_entity_poly.pdbx_seq_one_letter_code
_entity_poly.pdbx_strand_id
1 'polypeptide(L)'
;MATASPPLWTTDDRGAPLIDRTPWARIDHLPEEVISSGNTLLVRGGVKELQLVRCDSRNPLPCPDRNYGRCNQWHGAWSPTLGVHLDQLIGATAGGEYVPLYLPAQPGRRGRASHMWVTPRDRDTFRDATGENPSPPGPGSVDDDEPAAPELLALNRNCTYTSAEREKKKRGSIPRDTGASVSTGITVQHATEPVTPGVQPSTFPAHVQALHRAAMGQQLIPPQRVSAAAAAPQNPIPAATPMRLAPVPRLRPTATPQDRRALAARLECNPEQVGSCASCHAPTVRYGNGGNPLCRPCKEQRPASR
;
A
#
# COMPACT_ATOMS: atom_id res chain seq x y z
N MET A 1 -24.87 18.35 15.15
CA MET A 1 -24.85 18.20 13.68
C MET A 1 -24.16 16.89 13.38
N ALA A 2 -24.84 15.92 12.78
CA ALA A 2 -24.20 14.66 12.39
C ALA A 2 -23.29 14.94 11.18
N THR A 3 -21.98 14.94 11.39
CA THR A 3 -21.00 14.92 10.30
C THR A 3 -21.15 13.57 9.61
N ALA A 4 -21.72 13.55 8.41
CA ALA A 4 -21.76 12.36 7.59
C ALA A 4 -20.32 11.93 7.28
N SER A 5 -19.94 10.73 7.70
CA SER A 5 -18.63 10.18 7.37
C SER A 5 -18.53 9.98 5.85
N PRO A 6 -17.43 10.41 5.21
CA PRO A 6 -17.23 10.21 3.79
C PRO A 6 -17.21 8.70 3.48
N PRO A 7 -17.85 8.24 2.39
CA PRO A 7 -17.89 6.83 2.06
C PRO A 7 -16.50 6.27 1.75
N LEU A 8 -16.19 5.09 2.29
CA LEU A 8 -15.01 4.31 1.94
C LEU A 8 -15.30 3.41 0.75
N TRP A 9 -14.59 3.62 -0.36
CA TRP A 9 -14.70 2.79 -1.56
C TRP A 9 -13.61 1.72 -1.60
N THR A 10 -13.97 0.50 -1.98
CA THR A 10 -13.00 -0.60 -2.10
C THR A 10 -12.84 -1.06 -3.53
N THR A 11 -11.61 -1.46 -3.91
CA THR A 11 -11.32 -2.05 -5.22
C THR A 11 -10.28 -3.15 -5.10
N ASP A 12 -10.31 -4.14 -5.99
CA ASP A 12 -9.21 -5.08 -6.21
C ASP A 12 -8.33 -4.67 -7.41
N ASP A 13 -8.85 -3.79 -8.27
CA ASP A 13 -8.21 -3.33 -9.49
C ASP A 13 -7.28 -2.14 -9.20
N ARG A 14 -6.00 -2.29 -9.58
CA ARG A 14 -4.96 -1.26 -9.50
C ARG A 14 -5.21 -0.06 -10.42
N GLY A 15 -6.00 -0.24 -11.47
CA GLY A 15 -6.33 0.77 -12.47
C GLY A 15 -7.76 1.30 -12.35
N ALA A 16 -8.44 1.02 -11.23
CA ALA A 16 -9.82 1.42 -11.04
C ALA A 16 -9.98 2.95 -11.15
N PRO A 17 -10.90 3.46 -12.00
CA PRO A 17 -11.12 4.91 -12.15
C PRO A 17 -11.48 5.63 -10.85
N LEU A 18 -11.99 4.91 -9.85
CA LEU A 18 -12.31 5.47 -8.54
C LEU A 18 -11.08 5.96 -7.76
N ILE A 19 -9.88 5.44 -8.07
CA ILE A 19 -8.62 5.79 -7.39
C ILE A 19 -8.32 7.29 -7.48
N ASP A 20 -8.69 7.89 -8.61
CA ASP A 20 -8.44 9.31 -8.89
C ASP A 20 -9.66 10.21 -8.51
N ARG A 21 -10.76 9.65 -7.99
CA ARG A 21 -12.03 10.38 -7.81
C ARG A 21 -12.58 10.43 -6.39
N THR A 22 -12.19 9.47 -5.55
CA THR A 22 -12.77 9.33 -4.22
C THR A 22 -11.78 8.68 -3.28
N PRO A 23 -11.81 8.95 -1.96
CA PRO A 23 -11.07 8.16 -0.98
C PRO A 23 -11.38 6.66 -1.15
N TRP A 24 -10.32 5.85 -1.25
CA TRP A 24 -10.41 4.44 -1.61
C TRP A 24 -9.45 3.59 -0.77
N ALA A 25 -9.74 2.30 -0.68
CA ALA A 25 -8.82 1.28 -0.19
C ALA A 25 -8.76 0.14 -1.21
N ARG A 26 -7.55 -0.31 -1.56
CA ARG A 26 -7.41 -1.48 -2.43
C ARG A 26 -7.12 -2.71 -1.60
N ILE A 27 -7.77 -3.81 -1.92
CA ILE A 27 -7.54 -5.12 -1.31
C ILE A 27 -6.91 -6.06 -2.34
N ASP A 28 -6.38 -7.19 -1.87
CA ASP A 28 -5.90 -8.23 -2.78
C ASP A 28 -7.05 -8.94 -3.49
N HIS A 29 -6.77 -9.43 -4.69
CA HIS A 29 -7.64 -10.38 -5.36
C HIS A 29 -7.50 -11.74 -4.66
N LEU A 30 -8.45 -12.07 -3.79
CA LEU A 30 -8.44 -13.32 -3.04
C LEU A 30 -9.38 -14.37 -3.67
N PRO A 31 -9.03 -15.67 -3.61
CA PRO A 31 -9.93 -16.76 -3.96
C PRO A 31 -11.19 -16.74 -3.08
N GLU A 32 -12.31 -17.21 -3.62
CA GLU A 32 -13.58 -17.30 -2.89
C GLU A 32 -13.45 -18.13 -1.61
N GLU A 33 -12.61 -19.17 -1.62
CA GLU A 33 -12.36 -20.03 -0.47
C GLU A 33 -11.67 -19.26 0.67
N VAL A 34 -10.78 -18.33 0.32
CA VAL A 34 -10.06 -17.49 1.29
C VAL A 34 -11.01 -16.44 1.89
N ILE A 35 -11.91 -15.87 1.10
CA ILE A 35 -12.92 -14.93 1.57
C ILE A 35 -13.93 -15.65 2.48
N SER A 36 -14.42 -16.81 2.06
CA SER A 36 -15.45 -17.59 2.77
C SER A 36 -14.95 -18.20 4.07
N SER A 37 -13.64 -18.44 4.20
CA SER A 37 -13.02 -18.92 5.45
C SER A 37 -12.88 -17.82 6.52
N GLY A 38 -13.36 -16.60 6.27
CA GLY A 38 -13.33 -15.51 7.24
C GLY A 38 -11.93 -14.91 7.40
N ASN A 39 -11.03 -15.09 6.44
CA ASN A 39 -9.75 -14.41 6.47
C ASN A 39 -9.95 -12.91 6.28
N THR A 40 -9.23 -12.14 7.09
CA THR A 40 -9.31 -10.69 7.03
C THR A 40 -8.73 -10.15 5.72
N LEU A 41 -9.45 -9.22 5.10
CA LEU A 41 -9.00 -8.55 3.88
C LEU A 41 -7.93 -7.51 4.24
N LEU A 42 -6.73 -7.66 3.69
CA LEU A 42 -5.64 -6.70 3.91
C LEU A 42 -5.71 -5.56 2.90
N VAL A 43 -5.53 -4.34 3.39
CA VAL A 43 -5.42 -3.14 2.58
C VAL A 43 -4.00 -3.05 2.00
N ARG A 44 -3.97 -2.82 0.69
CA ARG A 44 -2.80 -2.85 -0.18
C ARG A 44 -2.44 -1.46 -0.72
N GLY A 45 -3.35 -0.52 -0.61
CA GLY A 45 -3.23 0.82 -1.15
C GLY A 45 -4.40 1.69 -0.73
N GLY A 46 -4.28 2.98 -0.98
CA GLY A 46 -5.30 3.96 -0.62
C GLY A 46 -5.13 4.53 0.78
N VAL A 47 -4.53 3.78 1.71
CA VAL A 47 -4.06 4.29 3.01
C VAL A 47 -2.58 4.68 2.91
N LYS A 48 -2.25 5.88 3.38
CA LYS A 48 -0.92 6.47 3.28
C LYS A 48 -0.46 6.99 4.63
N GLU A 49 0.85 6.91 4.85
CA GLU A 49 1.54 7.60 5.94
C GLU A 49 2.40 8.73 5.34
N LEU A 50 2.57 9.82 6.11
CA LEU A 50 3.42 10.93 5.72
C LEU A 50 4.88 10.64 6.08
N GLN A 51 5.77 10.81 5.10
CA GLN A 51 7.21 10.89 5.32
C GLN A 51 7.70 12.26 4.88
N LEU A 52 8.12 13.08 5.84
CA LEU A 52 8.75 14.36 5.54
C LEU A 52 10.19 14.13 5.14
N VAL A 53 10.53 14.52 3.91
CA VAL A 53 11.89 14.41 3.37
C VAL A 53 12.41 15.80 3.06
N ARG A 54 13.57 16.14 3.63
CA ARG A 54 14.23 17.42 3.37
C ARG A 54 14.89 17.41 1.98
N CYS A 55 14.70 18.48 1.22
CA CYS A 55 15.33 18.67 -0.09
C CYS A 55 16.74 19.22 0.03
N ASP A 56 17.68 18.39 0.45
CA ASP A 56 19.09 18.74 0.57
C ASP A 56 19.98 17.85 -0.32
N SER A 57 21.30 18.04 -0.26
CA SER A 57 22.27 17.26 -1.03
C SER A 57 22.31 15.77 -0.66
N ARG A 58 21.75 15.37 0.49
CA ARG A 58 21.70 13.97 0.93
C ARG A 58 20.50 13.23 0.36
N ASN A 59 19.45 13.95 -0.04
CA ASN A 59 18.31 13.37 -0.74
C ASN A 59 18.65 13.13 -2.23
N PRO A 60 18.63 11.88 -2.71
CA PRO A 60 18.92 11.56 -4.11
C PRO A 60 17.76 11.91 -5.05
N LEU A 61 16.56 12.15 -4.53
CA LEU A 61 15.39 12.50 -5.34
C LEU A 61 15.48 13.96 -5.84
N PRO A 62 15.01 14.25 -7.06
CA PRO A 62 14.94 15.62 -7.56
C PRO A 62 14.02 16.46 -6.68
N CYS A 63 14.28 17.77 -6.61
CA CYS A 63 13.41 18.70 -5.92
C CYS A 63 12.00 18.66 -6.55
N PRO A 64 10.95 18.31 -5.79
CA PRO A 64 9.59 18.25 -6.32
C PRO A 64 9.17 19.60 -6.94
N ASP A 65 9.45 20.72 -6.27
CA ASP A 65 8.97 22.04 -6.70
C ASP A 65 9.74 22.60 -7.89
N ARG A 66 11.03 22.31 -7.97
CA ARG A 66 11.91 22.89 -8.99
C ARG A 66 12.20 21.94 -10.14
N ASN A 67 11.95 20.64 -10.00
CA ASN A 67 12.42 19.56 -10.88
C ASN A 67 13.96 19.48 -11.06
N TYR A 68 14.72 20.50 -10.67
CA TYR A 68 16.19 20.56 -10.68
C TYR A 68 16.72 21.23 -9.40
N GLY A 69 17.99 20.97 -9.08
CA GLY A 69 18.66 21.59 -7.92
C GLY A 69 18.09 21.17 -6.55
N ARG A 70 18.25 22.04 -5.54
CA ARG A 70 17.78 21.84 -4.16
C ARG A 70 17.12 23.12 -3.66
N CYS A 71 16.01 23.00 -2.93
CA CYS A 71 15.32 24.15 -2.31
C CYS A 71 15.54 24.23 -0.79
N ASN A 72 16.14 23.21 -0.17
CA ASN A 72 16.38 23.09 1.28
C ASN A 72 15.11 23.09 2.15
N GLN A 73 13.93 22.99 1.54
CA GLN A 73 12.63 22.88 2.22
C GLN A 73 12.27 21.42 2.51
N TRP A 74 11.24 21.22 3.33
CA TRP A 74 10.65 19.90 3.58
C TRP A 74 9.56 19.59 2.56
N HIS A 75 9.53 18.36 2.07
CA HIS A 75 8.47 17.89 1.19
C HIS A 75 7.81 16.65 1.77
N GLY A 76 6.48 16.59 1.65
CA GLY A 76 5.73 15.38 1.96
C GLY A 76 5.94 14.32 0.88
N ALA A 77 6.46 13.16 1.28
CA ALA A 77 6.40 11.93 0.51
C ALA A 77 5.36 11.00 1.15
N TRP A 78 4.54 10.35 0.34
CA TRP A 78 3.44 9.50 0.82
C TRP A 78 3.74 8.03 0.55
N SER A 79 4.02 7.26 1.60
CA SER A 79 4.22 5.80 1.51
C SER A 79 2.93 5.03 1.80
N PRO A 80 2.70 3.87 1.16
CA PRO A 80 1.61 2.97 1.54
C PRO A 80 1.73 2.52 2.99
N THR A 81 0.66 2.61 3.76
CA THR A 81 0.55 1.95 5.06
C THR A 81 0.22 0.48 4.83
N LEU A 82 1.09 -0.42 5.28
CA LEU A 82 0.91 -1.87 5.14
C LEU A 82 0.35 -2.48 6.42
N GLY A 83 -0.35 -3.61 6.29
CA GLY A 83 -0.85 -4.39 7.44
C GLY A 83 -2.15 -3.88 8.05
N VAL A 84 -2.81 -2.89 7.43
CA VAL A 84 -4.14 -2.44 7.84
C VAL A 84 -5.18 -3.43 7.29
N HIS A 85 -6.05 -3.93 8.16
CA HIS A 85 -7.19 -4.76 7.75
C HIS A 85 -8.36 -3.87 7.31
N LEU A 86 -9.16 -4.33 6.35
CA LEU A 86 -10.29 -3.56 5.83
C LEU A 86 -11.30 -3.21 6.92
N ASP A 87 -11.68 -4.16 7.78
CA ASP A 87 -12.64 -3.92 8.86
C ASP A 87 -12.11 -2.92 9.90
N GLN A 88 -10.81 -2.99 10.19
CA GLN A 88 -10.14 -2.00 11.05
C GLN A 88 -10.16 -0.61 10.41
N LEU A 89 -9.91 -0.51 9.09
CA LEU A 89 -10.00 0.75 8.38
C LEU A 89 -11.43 1.31 8.38
N ILE A 90 -12.45 0.46 8.21
CA ILE A 90 -13.86 0.87 8.29
C ILE A 90 -14.16 1.47 9.68
N GLY A 91 -13.78 0.77 10.75
CA GLY A 91 -13.93 1.26 12.12
C GLY A 91 -13.15 2.56 12.37
N ALA A 92 -11.90 2.63 11.92
CA ALA A 92 -11.01 3.75 12.15
C ALA A 92 -11.43 5.00 11.33
N THR A 93 -11.98 4.82 10.12
CA THR A 93 -12.55 5.93 9.34
C THR A 93 -13.87 6.43 9.96
N ALA A 94 -14.71 5.53 10.47
CA ALA A 94 -15.91 5.91 11.21
C ALA A 94 -15.58 6.64 12.52
N GLY A 95 -14.51 6.24 13.20
CA GLY A 95 -13.99 6.87 14.41
C GLY A 95 -13.20 8.16 14.18
N GLY A 96 -12.93 8.53 12.93
CA GLY A 96 -12.12 9.71 12.58
C GLY A 96 -10.62 9.55 12.81
N GLU A 97 -10.14 8.34 13.10
CA GLU A 97 -8.71 8.02 13.19
C GLU A 97 -8.02 8.04 11.82
N TYR A 98 -8.79 7.80 10.75
CA TYR A 98 -8.41 8.08 9.38
C TYR A 98 -9.36 9.09 8.75
N VAL A 99 -8.80 10.07 8.06
CA VAL A 99 -9.51 11.14 7.36
C VAL A 99 -9.13 11.15 5.89
N PRO A 100 -10.05 11.56 4.99
CA PRO A 100 -9.69 11.70 3.60
C PRO A 100 -8.73 12.88 3.42
N LEU A 101 -7.70 12.67 2.63
CA LEU A 101 -6.84 13.72 2.09
C LEU A 101 -6.94 13.70 0.57
N TYR A 102 -7.13 14.89 0.03
CA TYR A 102 -7.11 15.16 -1.39
C TYR A 102 -5.87 15.99 -1.70
N LEU A 103 -5.14 15.63 -2.75
CA LEU A 103 -4.03 16.42 -3.29
C LEU A 103 -4.34 16.75 -4.75
N PRO A 104 -4.49 18.03 -5.12
CA PRO A 104 -4.78 18.42 -6.49
C PRO A 104 -3.61 18.13 -7.43
N ALA A 105 -3.91 17.95 -8.72
CA ALA A 105 -2.87 17.96 -9.74
C ALA A 105 -2.18 19.35 -9.75
N GLN A 106 -0.84 19.37 -9.68
CA GLN A 106 -0.11 20.64 -9.69
C GLN A 106 0.23 21.05 -11.14
N PRO A 107 -0.09 22.29 -11.55
CA PRO A 107 0.24 22.79 -12.88
C PRO A 107 1.75 22.68 -13.16
N GLY A 108 2.12 22.11 -14.30
CA GLY A 108 3.53 21.96 -14.72
C GLY A 108 4.27 20.79 -14.08
N ARG A 109 3.62 20.00 -13.22
CA ARG A 109 4.13 18.70 -12.78
C ARG A 109 3.42 17.58 -13.52
N ARG A 110 4.16 16.51 -13.85
CA ARG A 110 3.53 15.24 -14.24
C ARG A 110 2.94 14.61 -12.99
N GLY A 111 1.65 14.78 -12.77
CA GLY A 111 0.95 14.21 -11.62
C GLY A 111 -0.56 14.23 -11.82
N ARG A 112 -1.23 13.21 -11.31
CA ARG A 112 -2.69 13.16 -11.23
C ARG A 112 -3.13 13.65 -9.86
N ALA A 113 -4.38 14.07 -9.75
CA ALA A 113 -4.97 14.25 -8.44
C ALA A 113 -4.90 12.93 -7.65
N SER A 114 -4.78 13.05 -6.33
CA SER A 114 -4.61 11.90 -5.45
C SER A 114 -5.60 11.97 -4.30
N HIS A 115 -6.46 10.96 -4.24
CA HIS A 115 -7.33 10.71 -3.09
C HIS A 115 -6.73 9.58 -2.25
N MET A 116 -6.68 9.78 -0.93
CA MET A 116 -6.13 8.81 0.01
C MET A 116 -6.73 8.96 1.41
N TRP A 117 -6.54 7.93 2.24
CA TRP A 117 -6.78 7.95 3.68
C TRP A 117 -5.47 8.15 4.41
N VAL A 118 -5.47 9.09 5.36
CA VAL A 118 -4.31 9.41 6.20
C VAL A 118 -4.77 9.62 7.64
N THR A 119 -3.84 9.58 8.59
CA THR A 119 -4.17 9.99 9.96
C THR A 119 -4.42 11.50 10.02
N PRO A 120 -5.27 12.01 10.95
CA PRO A 120 -5.42 13.45 11.17
C PRO A 120 -4.08 14.14 11.43
N ARG A 121 -3.21 13.49 12.22
CA ARG A 121 -1.86 13.99 12.52
C ARG A 121 -1.03 14.18 11.27
N ASP A 122 -1.03 13.21 10.35
CA ASP A 122 -0.28 13.32 9.10
C ASP A 122 -0.83 14.41 8.18
N ARG A 123 -2.16 14.52 8.09
CA ARG A 123 -2.82 15.61 7.34
C ARG A 123 -2.40 16.97 7.87
N ASP A 124 -2.45 17.16 9.18
CA ASP A 124 -2.15 18.44 9.82
C ASP A 124 -0.64 18.74 9.73
N THR A 125 0.22 17.73 9.95
CA THR A 125 1.67 17.85 9.75
C THR A 125 2.04 18.20 8.31
N PHE A 126 1.35 17.63 7.32
CA PHE A 126 1.55 17.98 5.92
C PHE A 126 1.20 19.46 5.67
N ARG A 127 0.03 19.90 6.13
CA ARG A 127 -0.43 21.29 5.99
C ARG A 127 0.56 22.28 6.63
N ASP A 128 1.07 21.97 7.81
CA ASP A 128 2.05 22.79 8.51
C ASP A 128 3.39 22.85 7.77
N ALA A 129 3.83 21.72 7.20
CA ALA A 129 5.13 21.62 6.54
C ALA A 129 5.15 22.25 5.14
N THR A 130 4.07 22.14 4.37
CA THR A 130 4.01 22.63 2.98
C THR A 130 3.31 23.98 2.85
N GLY A 131 2.50 24.38 3.84
CA GLY A 131 1.59 25.51 3.72
C GLY A 131 0.41 25.25 2.76
N GLU A 132 0.31 24.05 2.20
CA GLU A 132 -0.78 23.68 1.31
C GLU A 132 -2.00 23.28 2.14
N ASN A 133 -3.14 23.92 1.89
CA ASN A 133 -4.44 23.51 2.45
C ASN A 133 -5.35 23.02 1.32
N PRO A 134 -5.13 21.79 0.81
CA PRO A 134 -5.93 21.29 -0.29
C PRO A 134 -7.37 21.11 0.20
N SER A 135 -8.27 21.84 -0.46
CA SER A 135 -9.71 21.67 -0.27
C SER A 135 -10.19 20.54 -1.18
N PRO A 136 -11.19 19.74 -0.75
CA PRO A 136 -11.76 18.71 -1.61
C PRO A 136 -12.29 19.33 -2.91
N PRO A 137 -12.21 18.61 -4.04
CA PRO A 137 -12.83 19.07 -5.27
C PRO A 137 -14.34 19.20 -5.08
N GLY A 138 -14.95 20.16 -5.75
CA GLY A 138 -16.40 20.33 -5.75
C GLY A 138 -17.09 19.06 -6.28
N PRO A 139 -18.34 18.77 -5.86
CA PRO A 139 -19.06 17.59 -6.34
C PRO A 139 -19.09 17.52 -7.88
N GLY A 140 -18.68 16.38 -8.45
CA GLY A 140 -18.65 16.17 -9.90
C GLY A 140 -17.45 16.77 -10.63
N SER A 141 -16.54 17.46 -9.94
CA SER A 141 -15.26 17.90 -10.53
C SER A 141 -14.20 16.80 -10.44
N VAL A 142 -13.46 16.59 -11.53
CA VAL A 142 -12.29 15.71 -11.59
C VAL A 142 -11.10 16.59 -11.96
N ASP A 143 -10.19 16.77 -11.03
CA ASP A 143 -9.01 17.62 -11.16
C ASP A 143 -7.82 16.79 -11.66
N ASP A 144 -8.01 16.15 -12.81
CA ASP A 144 -6.96 15.47 -13.54
C ASP A 144 -6.66 16.28 -14.81
N ASP A 145 -5.37 16.42 -15.14
CA ASP A 145 -4.95 16.98 -16.44
C ASP A 145 -5.49 16.14 -17.63
N GLU A 146 -5.83 14.88 -17.38
CA GLU A 146 -6.39 13.94 -18.35
C GLU A 146 -7.37 12.98 -17.65
N PRO A 147 -8.60 13.43 -17.33
CA PRO A 147 -9.55 12.63 -16.58
C PRO A 147 -9.90 11.40 -17.42
N ALA A 148 -9.85 10.21 -16.80
CA ALA A 148 -10.35 9.02 -17.46
C ALA A 148 -11.82 9.26 -17.84
N ALA A 149 -12.17 9.02 -19.10
CA ALA A 149 -13.53 9.23 -19.59
C ALA A 149 -14.53 8.50 -18.67
N PRO A 150 -15.69 9.11 -18.34
CA PRO A 150 -16.73 8.43 -17.59
C PRO A 150 -17.08 7.14 -18.30
N GLU A 151 -17.05 6.06 -17.53
CA GLU A 151 -17.15 4.73 -18.08
C GLU A 151 -18.60 4.43 -18.45
N LEU A 152 -18.95 4.63 -19.71
CA LEU A 152 -20.26 4.26 -20.26
C LEU A 152 -20.27 2.77 -20.62
N LEU A 153 -19.98 1.89 -19.66
CA LEU A 153 -20.21 0.46 -19.88
C LEU A 153 -21.71 0.24 -20.01
N ALA A 154 -22.11 -0.33 -21.15
CA ALA A 154 -23.43 -0.94 -21.25
C ALA A 154 -23.55 -1.95 -20.11
N LEU A 155 -24.64 -1.87 -19.34
CA LEU A 155 -24.91 -2.79 -18.25
C LEU A 155 -24.90 -4.22 -18.80
N ASN A 156 -23.79 -4.94 -18.65
CA ASN A 156 -23.66 -6.26 -19.23
C ASN A 156 -24.45 -7.23 -18.35
N ARG A 157 -25.65 -7.59 -18.81
CA ARG A 157 -26.53 -8.57 -18.15
C ARG A 157 -25.91 -9.97 -18.13
N ASN A 158 -24.90 -10.23 -18.98
CA ASN A 158 -24.15 -11.47 -19.04
C ASN A 158 -22.80 -11.23 -18.36
N CYS A 159 -22.83 -11.14 -17.03
CA CYS A 159 -21.66 -10.82 -16.21
C CYS A 159 -20.71 -12.04 -16.16
N THR A 160 -20.02 -12.35 -17.26
CA THR A 160 -19.04 -13.43 -17.28
C THR A 160 -17.71 -12.93 -16.71
N TYR A 161 -17.23 -13.56 -15.64
CA TYR A 161 -15.97 -13.21 -14.96
C TYR A 161 -14.77 -13.01 -15.92
N THR A 162 -14.70 -13.83 -16.98
CA THR A 162 -13.61 -13.80 -17.97
C THR A 162 -13.62 -12.57 -18.89
N SER A 163 -14.77 -11.94 -19.16
CA SER A 163 -14.83 -10.71 -19.95
C SER A 163 -14.34 -9.51 -19.12
N ALA A 164 -14.71 -9.46 -17.83
CA ALA A 164 -14.24 -8.44 -16.90
C ALA A 164 -12.71 -8.48 -16.72
N GLU A 165 -12.13 -9.68 -16.60
CA GLU A 165 -10.68 -9.93 -16.55
C GLU A 165 -9.92 -9.35 -17.77
N ARG A 166 -10.45 -9.54 -18.98
CA ARG A 166 -9.84 -9.02 -20.22
C ARG A 166 -9.92 -7.51 -20.31
N GLU A 167 -11.01 -6.91 -19.82
CA GLU A 167 -11.14 -5.45 -19.77
C GLU A 167 -10.22 -4.82 -18.73
N LYS A 168 -10.06 -5.43 -17.54
CA LYS A 168 -9.08 -4.99 -16.52
C LYS A 168 -7.65 -4.91 -17.10
N LYS A 169 -7.23 -5.92 -17.87
CA LYS A 169 -5.90 -5.96 -18.50
C LYS A 169 -5.65 -4.83 -19.51
N LYS A 170 -6.70 -4.30 -20.15
CA LYS A 170 -6.58 -3.17 -21.11
C LYS A 170 -6.41 -1.81 -20.43
N ARG A 171 -6.83 -1.67 -19.16
CA ARG A 171 -6.91 -0.39 -18.42
C ARG A 171 -5.62 -0.01 -17.70
N GLY A 172 -4.51 -0.69 -18.00
CA GLY A 172 -3.29 -0.64 -17.20
C GLY A 172 -2.70 0.77 -17.02
N SER A 173 -3.08 1.44 -15.94
CA SER A 173 -2.32 2.55 -15.37
C SER A 173 -1.09 2.01 -14.62
N ILE A 174 -0.09 2.87 -14.45
CA ILE A 174 1.13 2.57 -13.70
C ILE A 174 0.72 2.12 -12.28
N PRO A 175 1.17 0.95 -11.79
CA PRO A 175 0.80 0.48 -10.46
C PRO A 175 1.22 1.50 -9.41
N ARG A 176 0.26 2.07 -8.67
CA ARG A 176 0.52 2.96 -7.51
C ARG A 176 0.74 2.18 -6.21
N ASP A 177 1.01 0.89 -6.34
CA ASP A 177 1.38 -0.04 -5.28
C ASP A 177 2.79 -0.59 -5.49
N THR A 178 3.32 -1.24 -4.47
CA THR A 178 4.65 -1.87 -4.54
C THR A 178 4.64 -3.19 -5.32
N GLY A 179 3.46 -3.74 -5.65
CA GLY A 179 3.30 -5.04 -6.33
C GLY A 179 3.76 -6.25 -5.50
N ALA A 180 4.33 -6.05 -4.31
CA ALA A 180 4.81 -7.13 -3.45
C ALA A 180 3.63 -7.94 -2.91
N SER A 181 3.63 -9.27 -2.95
CA SER A 181 2.57 -10.09 -2.33
C SER A 181 2.56 -9.89 -0.81
N VAL A 182 1.37 -9.73 -0.23
CA VAL A 182 1.19 -9.72 1.24
C VAL A 182 0.43 -10.99 1.57
N SER A 183 1.00 -11.84 2.42
CA SER A 183 0.30 -13.06 2.85
C SER A 183 -0.85 -12.69 3.77
N THR A 184 -2.08 -12.98 3.34
CA THR A 184 -3.27 -13.02 4.20
C THR A 184 -3.22 -14.30 5.03
N GLY A 185 -2.28 -14.36 5.98
CA GLY A 185 -2.05 -15.52 6.85
C GLY A 185 -2.61 -15.36 8.26
N ILE A 186 -3.49 -14.39 8.49
CA ILE A 186 -4.05 -14.12 9.81
C ILE A 186 -5.55 -14.36 9.75
N THR A 187 -5.95 -15.56 10.13
CA THR A 187 -7.31 -15.80 10.60
C THR A 187 -7.41 -15.09 11.95
N VAL A 188 -8.25 -14.07 12.07
CA VAL A 188 -8.60 -13.57 13.40
C VAL A 188 -9.43 -14.69 14.02
N GLN A 189 -8.79 -15.51 14.85
CA GLN A 189 -9.54 -16.23 15.85
C GLN A 189 -10.22 -15.13 16.65
N HIS A 190 -11.55 -15.02 16.54
CA HIS A 190 -12.31 -14.41 17.61
C HIS A 190 -11.96 -15.25 18.84
N ALA A 191 -10.94 -14.81 19.58
CA ALA A 191 -10.69 -15.31 20.90
C ALA A 191 -11.98 -15.01 21.65
N THR A 192 -12.80 -16.04 21.77
CA THR A 192 -13.83 -16.09 22.79
C THR A 192 -13.04 -16.22 24.08
N GLU A 193 -12.44 -15.11 24.53
CA GLU A 193 -11.87 -15.05 25.85
C GLU A 193 -13.01 -15.37 26.82
N PRO A 194 -12.83 -16.34 27.73
CA PRO A 194 -13.78 -16.55 28.79
C PRO A 194 -13.79 -15.28 29.66
N VAL A 195 -14.84 -14.49 29.49
CA VAL A 195 -15.13 -13.31 30.31
C VAL A 195 -15.09 -13.75 31.76
N THR A 196 -14.08 -13.26 32.48
CA THR A 196 -14.09 -13.28 33.94
C THR A 196 -15.15 -12.28 34.37
N PRO A 197 -16.16 -12.65 35.19
CA PRO A 197 -17.22 -11.72 35.56
C PRO A 197 -16.67 -10.72 36.58
N GLY A 198 -16.30 -9.53 36.10
CA GLY A 198 -15.80 -8.46 36.94
C GLY A 198 -15.76 -7.13 36.19
N VAL A 199 -16.91 -6.45 36.18
CA VAL A 199 -17.10 -5.02 35.83
C VAL A 199 -16.77 -4.65 34.38
N GLN A 200 -17.81 -4.61 33.52
CA GLN A 200 -17.73 -3.97 32.20
C GLN A 200 -18.38 -2.58 32.21
N PRO A 201 -17.79 -1.56 31.56
CA PRO A 201 -18.53 -0.42 31.05
C PRO A 201 -19.34 -0.85 29.82
N SER A 202 -20.62 -0.46 29.81
CA SER A 202 -21.63 -0.83 28.81
C SER A 202 -21.20 -0.52 27.37
N THR A 203 -21.00 -1.55 26.55
CA THR A 203 -20.92 -1.41 25.08
C THR A 203 -22.28 -1.71 24.44
N PHE A 204 -22.60 -0.91 23.41
CA PHE A 204 -23.88 -0.81 22.70
C PHE A 204 -24.52 -2.14 22.19
N PRO A 205 -23.78 -3.22 21.85
CA PRO A 205 -24.41 -4.46 21.39
C PRO A 205 -25.17 -5.23 22.50
N ALA A 206 -24.79 -5.05 23.77
CA ALA A 206 -25.36 -5.80 24.89
C ALA A 206 -26.78 -5.34 25.26
N HIS A 207 -27.11 -4.06 25.02
CA HIS A 207 -28.41 -3.50 25.37
C HIS A 207 -29.53 -4.03 24.45
N VAL A 208 -29.21 -4.26 23.17
CA VAL A 208 -30.16 -4.77 22.17
C VAL A 208 -30.49 -6.25 22.39
N GLN A 209 -29.50 -7.06 22.79
CA GLN A 209 -29.73 -8.49 23.11
C GLN A 209 -30.49 -8.70 24.43
N ALA A 210 -30.32 -7.83 25.42
CA ALA A 210 -31.02 -7.93 26.71
C ALA A 210 -32.53 -7.67 26.57
N LEU A 211 -32.93 -6.72 25.73
CA LEU A 211 -34.35 -6.44 25.43
C LEU A 211 -35.02 -7.62 24.70
N HIS A 212 -34.30 -8.32 23.83
CA HIS A 212 -34.82 -9.50 23.14
C HIS A 212 -34.98 -10.73 24.05
N ARG A 213 -34.11 -10.91 25.04
CA ARG A 213 -34.21 -12.03 26.01
C ARG A 213 -35.28 -11.80 27.08
N ALA A 214 -35.56 -10.56 27.45
CA ALA A 214 -36.67 -10.23 28.34
C ALA A 214 -38.06 -10.51 27.71
N ALA A 215 -38.13 -10.53 26.37
CA ALA A 215 -39.37 -10.82 25.64
C ALA A 215 -39.68 -12.31 25.48
N MET A 216 -38.71 -13.21 25.71
CA MET A 216 -38.85 -14.65 25.52
C MET A 216 -38.36 -15.38 26.76
N GLY A 217 -39.22 -15.43 27.79
CA GLY A 217 -38.92 -15.99 29.10
C GLY A 217 -38.52 -17.47 29.05
N GLN A 218 -37.22 -17.75 28.98
CA GLN A 218 -36.66 -19.08 29.11
C GLN A 218 -35.53 -19.10 30.15
N GLN A 219 -35.77 -19.81 31.25
CA GLN A 219 -34.77 -20.15 32.27
C GLN A 219 -33.87 -21.29 31.78
N LEU A 220 -32.56 -21.16 32.00
CA LEU A 220 -31.54 -22.18 31.72
C LEU A 220 -31.18 -22.97 33.00
N ILE A 221 -31.08 -24.29 32.85
CA ILE A 221 -30.48 -25.24 33.81
C ILE A 221 -29.00 -25.47 33.40
N PRO A 222 -28.01 -25.54 34.31
CA PRO A 222 -26.62 -25.82 33.95
C PRO A 222 -26.23 -27.29 34.13
N PRO A 223 -25.38 -27.87 33.25
CA PRO A 223 -24.62 -29.07 33.58
C PRO A 223 -23.11 -28.81 33.78
N GLN A 224 -22.50 -29.75 34.51
CA GLN A 224 -21.17 -29.72 35.12
C GLN A 224 -20.00 -30.02 34.17
N ARG A 225 -18.80 -29.62 34.61
CA ARG A 225 -17.47 -29.85 34.00
C ARG A 225 -16.93 -31.26 34.25
N VAL A 226 -16.16 -31.78 33.29
CA VAL A 226 -15.13 -32.81 33.52
C VAL A 226 -13.86 -32.44 32.75
N SER A 227 -12.70 -32.62 33.38
CA SER A 227 -11.35 -32.26 32.89
C SER A 227 -10.56 -33.50 32.45
N ALA A 228 -9.68 -33.37 31.44
CA ALA A 228 -8.44 -34.13 31.23
C ALA A 228 -7.64 -33.43 30.11
N ALA A 229 -6.42 -32.90 30.29
CA ALA A 229 -5.09 -33.50 30.56
C ALA A 229 -4.29 -33.81 29.26
N ALA A 230 -2.99 -33.51 29.32
CA ALA A 230 -2.09 -33.13 28.23
C ALA A 230 -1.21 -34.27 27.67
N ALA A 231 -0.61 -34.05 26.48
CA ALA A 231 0.72 -34.59 26.10
C ALA A 231 1.30 -33.88 24.86
N ALA A 232 2.63 -33.69 24.86
CA ALA A 232 3.51 -33.16 23.79
C ALA A 232 4.74 -34.11 23.66
N PRO A 233 5.84 -33.81 22.93
CA PRO A 233 6.04 -33.44 21.51
C PRO A 233 7.08 -34.36 20.81
N GLN A 234 7.37 -34.18 19.50
CA GLN A 234 8.57 -34.76 18.83
C GLN A 234 9.21 -33.79 17.80
N ASN A 235 10.55 -33.88 17.68
CA ASN A 235 11.51 -32.95 17.06
C ASN A 235 12.05 -33.43 15.67
N PRO A 236 12.84 -32.61 14.92
CA PRO A 236 13.07 -32.72 13.47
C PRO A 236 14.44 -33.30 13.04
N ILE A 237 14.65 -33.47 11.71
CA ILE A 237 15.88 -33.97 11.04
C ILE A 237 16.38 -32.98 9.94
N PRO A 238 17.70 -32.88 9.63
CA PRO A 238 18.28 -31.75 8.87
C PRO A 238 18.90 -32.06 7.47
N ALA A 239 19.18 -30.95 6.77
CA ALA A 239 20.30 -30.59 5.87
C ALA A 239 20.41 -31.09 4.39
N ALA A 240 20.75 -30.14 3.50
CA ALA A 240 21.89 -30.21 2.56
C ALA A 240 22.14 -28.88 1.81
N THR A 241 23.42 -28.50 1.64
CA THR A 241 23.92 -27.27 1.02
C THR A 241 24.71 -27.58 -0.27
N PRO A 242 24.56 -26.85 -1.39
CA PRO A 242 25.49 -26.95 -2.52
C PRO A 242 26.39 -25.71 -2.70
N MET A 243 27.49 -25.95 -3.43
CA MET A 243 28.71 -25.15 -3.57
C MET A 243 28.57 -23.81 -4.32
N ARG A 244 29.44 -22.85 -3.94
CA ARG A 244 29.57 -21.49 -4.50
C ARG A 244 30.51 -21.44 -5.71
N LEU A 245 30.04 -20.80 -6.79
CA LEU A 245 30.88 -20.11 -7.77
C LEU A 245 31.33 -18.75 -7.21
N ALA A 246 32.54 -18.30 -7.56
CA ALA A 246 33.07 -17.02 -7.12
C ALA A 246 32.18 -15.84 -7.62
N PRO A 247 31.71 -14.95 -6.72
CA PRO A 247 30.80 -13.88 -7.09
C PRO A 247 31.53 -12.73 -7.78
N VAL A 248 31.00 -12.29 -8.92
CA VAL A 248 31.30 -10.98 -9.52
C VAL A 248 31.05 -9.90 -8.47
N PRO A 249 31.95 -8.92 -8.25
CA PRO A 249 31.78 -7.91 -7.21
C PRO A 249 30.52 -7.09 -7.48
N ARG A 250 29.47 -7.38 -6.71
CA ARG A 250 28.25 -6.58 -6.65
C ARG A 250 28.61 -5.26 -5.98
N LEU A 251 28.10 -4.15 -6.49
CA LEU A 251 28.11 -2.88 -5.76
C LEU A 251 27.34 -3.11 -4.47
N ARG A 252 28.06 -3.21 -3.34
CA ARG A 252 27.43 -3.17 -2.03
C ARG A 252 26.82 -1.78 -1.85
N PRO A 253 25.66 -1.65 -1.19
CA PRO A 253 25.04 -0.35 -0.88
C PRO A 253 25.95 0.64 -0.13
N THR A 254 27.10 0.17 0.37
CA THR A 254 28.10 0.91 1.13
C THR A 254 29.43 1.08 0.37
N ALA A 255 29.41 1.25 -0.96
CA ALA A 255 30.63 1.58 -1.70
C ALA A 255 31.15 2.94 -1.22
N THR A 256 32.42 3.00 -0.83
CA THR A 256 33.02 4.24 -0.36
C THR A 256 33.05 5.27 -1.50
N PRO A 257 33.13 6.58 -1.20
CA PRO A 257 33.32 7.59 -2.24
C PRO A 257 34.52 7.31 -3.15
N GLN A 258 35.57 6.68 -2.62
CA GLN A 258 36.76 6.27 -3.36
C GLN A 258 36.47 5.13 -4.33
N ASP A 259 35.71 4.11 -3.90
CA ASP A 259 35.27 3.01 -4.78
C ASP A 259 34.41 3.54 -5.94
N ARG A 260 33.51 4.49 -5.67
CA ARG A 260 32.69 5.11 -6.71
C ARG A 260 33.53 5.87 -7.73
N ARG A 261 34.56 6.61 -7.30
CA ARG A 261 35.48 7.31 -8.22
C ARG A 261 36.27 6.33 -9.08
N ALA A 262 36.78 5.25 -8.49
CA ALA A 262 37.50 4.22 -9.23
C ALA A 262 36.62 3.52 -10.28
N LEU A 263 35.36 3.22 -9.92
CA LEU A 263 34.38 2.66 -10.87
C LEU A 263 33.99 3.65 -11.96
N ALA A 264 33.87 4.93 -11.63
CA ALA A 264 33.54 5.98 -12.59
C ALA A 264 34.62 6.14 -13.65
N ALA A 265 35.89 6.12 -13.23
CA ALA A 265 37.04 6.12 -14.13
C ALA A 265 37.02 4.92 -15.08
N ARG A 266 36.69 3.72 -14.58
CA ARG A 266 36.57 2.50 -15.42
C ARG A 266 35.40 2.53 -16.40
N LEU A 267 34.35 3.29 -16.09
CA LEU A 267 33.16 3.43 -16.90
C LEU A 267 33.16 4.73 -17.74
N GLU A 268 34.26 5.49 -17.70
CA GLU A 268 34.41 6.77 -18.40
C GLU A 268 33.25 7.74 -18.14
N CYS A 269 32.82 7.83 -16.88
CA CYS A 269 31.68 8.64 -16.47
C CYS A 269 31.95 9.41 -15.17
N ASN A 270 31.04 10.30 -14.79
CA ASN A 270 31.12 10.97 -13.49
C ASN A 270 30.77 10.01 -12.33
N PRO A 271 31.36 10.15 -11.14
CA PRO A 271 31.07 9.28 -9.99
C PRO A 271 29.61 9.23 -9.57
N GLU A 272 28.87 10.30 -9.82
CA GLU A 272 27.43 10.42 -9.57
C GLU A 272 26.58 9.59 -10.56
N GLN A 273 27.13 9.31 -11.75
CA GLN A 273 26.47 8.54 -12.80
C GLN A 273 26.57 7.03 -12.58
N VAL A 274 27.51 6.58 -11.75
CA VAL A 274 27.69 5.16 -11.42
C VAL A 274 26.54 4.67 -10.54
N GLY A 275 25.89 3.59 -10.98
CA GLY A 275 24.86 2.89 -10.21
C GLY A 275 24.94 1.37 -10.42
N SER A 276 24.03 0.64 -9.77
CA SER A 276 23.90 -0.81 -9.95
C SER A 276 22.93 -1.15 -11.09
N CYS A 277 23.31 -2.11 -11.93
CA CYS A 277 22.45 -2.72 -12.94
C CYS A 277 21.20 -3.32 -12.28
N ALA A 278 20.03 -3.06 -12.85
CA ALA A 278 18.75 -3.53 -12.32
C ALA A 278 18.56 -5.05 -12.40
N SER A 279 19.34 -5.76 -13.24
CA SER A 279 19.27 -7.22 -13.40
C SER A 279 20.37 -7.94 -12.61
N CYS A 280 21.64 -7.65 -12.89
CA CYS A 280 22.76 -8.39 -12.28
C CYS A 280 23.45 -7.68 -11.11
N HIS A 281 23.04 -6.45 -10.78
CA HIS A 281 23.66 -5.59 -9.75
C HIS A 281 25.14 -5.22 -9.98
N ALA A 282 25.69 -5.50 -11.16
CA ALA A 282 27.02 -5.02 -11.55
C ALA A 282 27.06 -3.49 -11.72
N PRO A 283 28.21 -2.83 -11.50
CA PRO A 283 28.39 -1.41 -11.78
C PRO A 283 28.07 -1.05 -13.24
N THR A 284 27.31 0.03 -13.43
CA THR A 284 27.00 0.58 -14.75
C THR A 284 26.76 2.08 -14.70
N VAL A 285 26.80 2.74 -15.87
CA VAL A 285 26.40 4.14 -16.03
C VAL A 285 24.89 4.19 -15.98
N ARG A 286 24.32 4.47 -14.80
CA ARG A 286 22.88 4.41 -14.57
C ARG A 286 22.18 5.75 -14.73
N TYR A 287 22.88 6.84 -14.41
CA TYR A 287 22.31 8.20 -14.39
C TYR A 287 23.05 9.12 -15.36
N GLY A 288 22.41 10.23 -15.74
CA GLY A 288 22.97 11.24 -16.63
C GLY A 288 22.93 10.86 -18.12
N ASN A 289 23.73 11.56 -18.94
CA ASN A 289 23.74 11.36 -20.38
C ASN A 289 24.28 9.96 -20.74
N GLY A 290 23.53 9.20 -21.53
CA GLY A 290 23.85 7.81 -21.85
C GLY A 290 23.55 6.79 -20.74
N GLY A 291 22.90 7.21 -19.64
CA GLY A 291 22.52 6.33 -18.54
C GLY A 291 21.55 5.22 -18.95
N ASN A 292 21.81 3.99 -18.52
CA ASN A 292 20.93 2.84 -18.74
C ASN A 292 20.73 2.06 -17.44
N PRO A 293 19.50 1.65 -17.09
CA PRO A 293 19.27 0.81 -15.91
C PRO A 293 19.90 -0.59 -16.02
N LEU A 294 20.29 -1.03 -17.22
CA LEU A 294 20.93 -2.31 -17.48
C LEU A 294 22.38 -2.09 -17.92
N CYS A 295 23.29 -2.93 -17.39
CA CYS A 295 24.65 -2.99 -17.92
C CYS A 295 24.66 -3.56 -19.34
N ARG A 296 25.73 -3.29 -20.10
CA ARG A 296 25.88 -3.72 -21.50
C ARG A 296 25.61 -5.22 -21.72
N PRO A 297 26.16 -6.16 -20.91
CA PRO A 297 25.82 -7.59 -21.04
C PRO A 297 24.32 -7.89 -20.86
N CYS A 298 23.67 -7.30 -19.85
CA CYS A 298 22.24 -7.51 -19.63
C CYS A 298 21.38 -6.85 -20.71
N LYS A 299 21.87 -5.77 -21.33
CA LYS A 299 21.20 -5.12 -22.47
C LYS A 299 21.27 -6.02 -23.72
N GLU A 300 22.42 -6.62 -23.98
CA GLU A 300 22.63 -7.54 -25.12
C GLU A 300 21.86 -8.86 -24.97
N GLN A 301 21.63 -9.32 -23.74
CA GLN A 301 20.84 -10.53 -23.46
C GLN A 301 19.32 -10.30 -23.50
N ARG A 302 18.87 -9.06 -23.58
CA ARG A 302 17.43 -8.77 -23.57
C ARG A 302 16.87 -9.11 -24.96
N PRO A 303 15.92 -10.05 -25.09
CA PRO A 303 15.31 -10.33 -26.38
C PRO A 303 14.70 -9.04 -26.92
N ALA A 304 14.97 -8.72 -28.19
CA ALA A 304 14.30 -7.62 -28.85
C ALA A 304 12.81 -7.88 -28.78
N SER A 305 12.09 -7.04 -28.03
CA SER A 305 10.64 -7.06 -27.98
C SER A 305 10.14 -6.82 -29.40
N ARG A 306 9.63 -7.88 -30.03
CA ARG A 306 8.78 -7.79 -31.22
C ARG A 306 7.43 -7.20 -30.86
#